data_AF-A0A4R3XQ07-F1
#
_entry.id   AF-A0A4R3XQ07-F1
#
_cell.length_a   1.000
_cell.length_b   1.000
_cell.length_c   1.000
_cell.angle_alpha   90.00
_cell.angle_beta   90.00
_cell.angle_gamma   90.00
#
_symmetry.space_group_name_H-M   'P 1'
#
loop_
_entity.id
_entity.type
_entity.pdbx_description
1 polymer ?
#
loop_
_entity_poly.entity_id
_entity_poly.type
_entity_poly.pdbx_seq_one_letter_code
_entity_poly.pdbx_strand_id
1 'polypeptide(L)' 'MRYGVCGFQGEMLTQAREGGSMTQSTLATLIGRSSTAVSRWEKGNNFLSKMR' A
#
# COMPACT_ATOMS: atom_id res chain seq x y z
N MET A 1 15.43 9.85 -6.10
CA MET A 1 14.27 9.41 -6.92
C MET A 1 13.56 8.30 -6.17
N ARG A 2 12.23 8.38 -6.02
CA ARG A 2 11.43 7.24 -5.54
C ARG A 2 11.10 6.41 -6.76
N TYR A 3 11.73 5.25 -6.93
CA TYR A 3 11.33 4.29 -7.95
C TYR A 3 10.01 3.66 -7.49
N GLY A 4 8.93 3.95 -8.20
CA GLY A 4 7.68 3.21 -8.01
C GLY A 4 7.82 1.80 -8.55
N VAL A 5 7.13 0.84 -7.94
CA VAL A 5 7.03 -0.52 -8.47
C VAL A 5 6.04 -0.48 -9.64
N CYS A 6 6.49 -0.85 -10.84
CA CYS A 6 5.62 -1.01 -12.00
C CYS A 6 4.59 -2.11 -11.72
N GLY A 7 3.31 -1.86 -12.02
CA GLY A 7 2.24 -2.84 -11.78
C GLY A 7 1.90 -3.06 -10.30
N PHE A 8 2.25 -2.13 -9.41
CA PHE A 8 1.82 -2.20 -8.01
C PHE A 8 0.29 -2.19 -7.90
N GLN A 9 -0.27 -3.24 -7.31
CA GLN A 9 -1.71 -3.43 -7.12
C GLN A 9 -2.06 -3.22 -5.65
N GLY A 10 -2.74 -2.10 -5.35
CA GLY A 10 -3.17 -1.79 -3.98
C GLY A 10 -4.08 -2.85 -3.38
N GLU A 11 -4.92 -3.48 -4.20
CA GLU A 11 -5.82 -4.57 -3.78
C GLU A 11 -5.06 -5.81 -3.28
N MET A 12 -3.96 -6.18 -3.94
CA MET A 12 -3.09 -7.28 -3.49
C MET A 12 -2.48 -7.00 -2.11
N LEU A 13 -2.15 -5.73 -1.82
CA LEU A 13 -1.67 -5.34 -0.50
C LEU A 13 -2.77 -5.50 0.56
N THR A 14 -4.01 -5.09 0.23
CA THR A 14 -5.18 -5.28 1.11
C THR A 14 -5.38 -6.75 1.45
N GLN A 15 -5.38 -7.62 0.43
CA GLN A 15 -5.57 -9.06 0.61
C GLN A 15 -4.46 -9.68 1.47
N ALA A 16 -3.20 -9.34 1.21
CA ALA A 16 -2.08 -9.84 2.00
C ALA A 16 -2.17 -9.41 3.48
N ARG A 17 -2.56 -8.15 3.74
CA ARG A 17 -2.75 -7.63 5.09
C ARG A 17 -3.88 -8.35 5.83
N GLU A 18 -5.02 -8.53 5.17
CA GLU A 18 -6.20 -9.18 5.75
C GLU A 18 -5.97 -10.68 5.95
N GLY A 19 -5.28 -11.35 5.02
CA GLY A 19 -4.83 -12.74 5.19
C GLY A 19 -3.90 -12.93 6.39
N GLY A 20 -3.12 -11.89 6.74
CA GLY A 20 -2.33 -11.84 7.97
C GLY A 20 -3.10 -11.40 9.21
N SER A 21 -4.42 -11.19 9.14
CA SER A 21 -5.26 -10.66 10.23
C SER A 21 -4.73 -9.34 10.81
N MET A 22 -4.13 -8.49 9.97
CA MET A 22 -3.56 -7.21 10.38
C MET A 22 -4.53 -6.06 10.07
N THR A 23 -4.57 -5.05 10.93
CA THR A 23 -5.16 -3.75 10.56
C THR A 23 -4.16 -2.91 9.77
N GLN A 24 -4.62 -1.87 9.07
CA GLN A 24 -3.71 -0.90 8.40
C GLN A 24 -2.71 -0.29 9.40
N SER A 25 -3.17 0.00 10.62
CA SER A 25 -2.34 0.54 11.70
C SER A 25 -1.27 -0.45 12.14
N THR A 26 -1.62 -1.73 12.30
CA THR A 26 -0.69 -2.81 12.64
C THR A 26 0.40 -2.95 11.60
N LEU A 27 0.01 -3.03 10.32
CA LEU A 27 0.96 -3.11 9.21
C LEU A 27 1.87 -1.87 9.16
N ALA A 28 1.29 -0.68 9.33
CA ALA A 28 2.02 0.57 9.34
C ALA A 28 3.09 0.62 10.43
N THR A 29 2.75 0.19 11.65
CA THR A 29 3.71 0.06 12.75
C THR A 29 4.83 -0.92 12.41
N LEU A 30 4.49 -2.10 11.86
CA LEU A 30 5.47 -3.13 11.49
C LEU A 30 6.50 -2.65 10.47
N ILE A 31 6.08 -1.84 9.49
CA ILE A 31 6.96 -1.37 8.40
C ILE A 31 7.53 0.04 8.64
N GLY A 32 7.28 0.64 9.81
CA GLY A 32 7.77 1.98 10.15
C GLY A 32 7.16 3.08 9.27
N ARG A 33 5.87 3.00 8.97
CA ARG A 33 5.13 3.96 8.13
C ARG A 33 3.86 4.44 8.83
N SER A 34 3.19 5.43 8.25
CA SER A 34 1.88 5.88 8.73
C SER A 34 0.76 5.02 8.14
N SER A 35 -0.32 4.83 8.90
CA SER A 35 -1.54 4.16 8.42
C SER A 35 -2.14 4.87 7.21
N THR A 36 -2.03 6.20 7.15
CA THR A 36 -2.43 6.99 5.97
C THR A 36 -1.63 6.63 4.72
N ALA A 37 -0.34 6.31 4.85
CA ALA A 37 0.47 5.87 3.72
C ALA A 37 0.00 4.50 3.21
N VAL A 38 -0.25 3.55 4.13
CA VAL A 38 -0.81 2.23 3.78
C VAL A 38 -2.17 2.37 3.09
N SER A 39 -3.07 3.18 3.63
CA SER A 39 -4.38 3.44 3.01
C SER A 39 -4.27 4.01 1.60
N ARG A 40 -3.32 4.92 1.34
CA ARG A 40 -3.07 5.48 -0.01
C ARG A 40 -2.55 4.42 -0.98
N TRP A 41 -1.68 3.51 -0.51
CA TRP A 41 -1.17 2.41 -1.31
C TRP A 41 -2.28 1.41 -1.66
N GLU A 42 -3.07 1.00 -0.67
CA GLU A 42 -4.20 0.06 -0.87
C GLU A 42 -5.24 0.60 -1.84
N LYS A 43 -5.51 1.92 -1.82
CA LYS A 43 -6.42 2.59 -2.77
C LYS A 43 -5.82 2.76 -4.18
N GLY A 44 -4.59 2.32 -4.42
CA GLY A 44 -3.90 2.51 -5.70
C GLY A 44 -3.56 3.96 -6.02
N ASN A 45 -3.54 4.85 -5.02
CA ASN A 45 -3.28 6.28 -5.24
C ASN A 45 -1.77 6.58 -5.28
N ASN A 46 -1.03 5.77 -6.06
CA ASN A 46 0.37 6.00 -6.35
C ASN A 46 0.52 6.64 -7.74
N PHE A 47 1.40 7.64 -7.77
CA PHE A 47 1.72 8.61 -8.82
C PHE A 47 1.87 8.08 -10.27
N LEU A 48 2.02 6.77 -10.47
CA LEU A 48 2.32 6.16 -11.78
C LEU A 48 1.10 5.63 -12.55
N SER A 49 -0.10 5.57 -11.98
CA SER A 49 -1.28 5.07 -12.72
C SER A 49 -1.90 6.08 -13.70
N LYS A 50 -1.43 7.34 -13.69
CA LYS A 50 -1.94 8.42 -14.56
C LYS A 50 -1.12 8.66 -15.84
N MET A 51 -0.01 7.96 -16.05
CA MET A 51 0.76 8.04 -17.32
C MET A 51 0.34 6.91 -18.27
N ARG A 52 -0.94 6.87 -18.65
CA ARG A 52 -1.42 6.04 -19.76
C ARG A 52 -2.13 6.92 -20.78
#